data_AF-A0A1C0VU23-F1
#
_entry.id   AF-A0A1C0VU23-F1
#
_cell.length_a   1.000
_cell.length_b   1.000
_cell.length_c   1.000
_cell.angle_alpha   90.00
_cell.angle_beta   90.00
_cell.angle_gamma   90.00
#
_symmetry.space_group_name_H-M   'P 1'
#
loop_
_entity.id
_entity.type
_entity.pdbx_description
1 polymer ?
#
loop_
_entity_poly.entity_id
_entity_poly.type
_entity_poly.pdbx_seq_one_letter_code
_entity_poly.pdbx_strand_id
1 'polypeptide(L)' 'MTTNTSLEKRMAAVEEAITKLQQQIAHPKSINWLQQISGSFKDEPAFEEILALGQAIRRGDESVLDPSEIQ' A
#
# COMPACT_ATOMS: atom_id res chain seq x y z
N MET A 1 -30.44 22.47 38.02
CA MET A 1 -29.17 23.07 37.53
C MET A 1 -28.02 22.06 37.45
N THR A 2 -27.88 21.11 38.36
CA THR A 2 -26.78 20.12 38.41
C THR A 2 -26.73 19.09 37.27
N THR A 3 -27.87 18.77 36.66
CA THR A 3 -27.97 17.80 35.56
C THR A 3 -27.39 18.33 34.24
N ASN A 4 -27.57 19.62 33.96
CA ASN A 4 -27.02 20.28 32.77
C ASN A 4 -25.49 20.32 32.84
N THR A 5 -24.94 20.65 34.01
CA THR A 5 -23.49 20.63 34.25
C THR A 5 -22.87 19.24 34.09
N SER A 6 -23.62 18.19 34.43
CA SER A 6 -23.19 16.80 34.21
C SER A 6 -23.20 16.43 32.71
N LEU A 7 -24.20 16.90 31.96
CA LEU A 7 -24.28 16.68 30.51
C LEU A 7 -23.17 17.42 29.77
N GLU A 8 -22.93 18.69 30.09
CA GLU A 8 -21.88 19.53 29.50
C GLU A 8 -20.50 18.88 29.69
N LYS A 9 -20.22 18.37 30.90
CA LYS A 9 -18.96 17.67 31.19
C LYS A 9 -18.80 16.38 30.40
N ARG A 10 -19.87 15.60 30.23
CA ARG A 10 -19.86 14.38 29.43
C ARG A 10 -19.68 14.69 27.94
N MET A 11 -20.29 15.77 27.45
CA MET A 11 -20.12 16.22 26.07
C MET A 11 -18.68 16.64 25.80
N ALA A 12 -18.09 17.46 26.68
CA ALA A 12 -16.70 17.89 26.57
C ALA A 12 -15.72 16.69 26.54
N ALA A 13 -15.96 15.66 27.36
CA ALA A 13 -15.15 14.45 27.35
C ALA A 13 -15.26 13.66 26.02
N VAL A 14 -16.44 13.67 25.40
CA VAL A 14 -16.67 13.03 24.08
C VAL A 14 -15.98 13.84 22.98
N GLU A 15 -16.09 15.17 22.99
CA GLU A 15 -15.42 16.05 22.03
C GLU A 15 -13.90 15.91 22.08
N GLU A 16 -13.32 15.82 23.29
CA GLU A 16 -11.89 15.58 23.48
C GLU A 16 -11.47 14.20 22.95
N ALA A 17 -12.25 13.15 23.25
CA ALA A 17 -11.99 11.80 22.76
C ALA A 17 -12.05 11.73 21.23
N ILE A 18 -13.04 12.39 20.60
CA ILE A 18 -13.17 12.49 19.15
C ILE A 18 -11.99 13.23 18.55
N THR A 19 -11.59 14.35 19.13
CA THR A 19 -10.44 15.15 18.66
C THR A 19 -9.16 14.32 18.68
N LYS A 20 -8.93 13.57 19.77
CA LYS A 20 -7.77 12.67 19.90
C LYS A 20 -7.80 11.55 18.87
N LEU A 21 -8.97 10.93 18.65
CA LEU A 21 -9.14 9.91 17.61
C LEU A 21 -8.90 10.47 16.21
N GLN A 22 -9.40 11.66 15.91
CA GLN A 22 -9.17 12.33 14.62
C GLN A 22 -7.69 12.62 14.39
N GLN A 23 -6.94 13.04 15.42
CA GLN A 23 -5.49 13.25 15.32
C GLN A 23 -4.73 11.94 15.09
N GLN A 24 -5.17 10.83 15.69
CA GLN A 24 -4.57 9.51 15.49
C GLN A 24 -4.91 8.91 14.11
N ILE A 25 -6.13 9.17 13.62
CA ILE A 25 -6.64 8.69 12.32
C ILE A 25 -6.24 9.61 11.17
N ALA A 26 -5.78 10.84 11.46
CA ALA A 26 -5.10 11.69 10.48
C ALA A 26 -3.79 11.01 10.08
N HIS A 27 -3.92 10.00 9.21
CA HIS A 27 -2.81 9.30 8.61
C HIS A 27 -1.90 10.36 7.99
N PRO A 28 -0.55 10.25 8.14
CA PRO A 28 0.33 11.01 7.27
C PRO A 28 -0.14 10.71 5.85
N LYS A 29 -0.50 11.76 5.08
CA LYS A 29 -1.06 11.69 3.71
C LYS A 29 -0.69 10.35 3.10
N SER A 30 -1.65 9.43 2.99
CA SER A 30 -1.41 8.04 2.58
C SER A 30 -0.39 8.08 1.45
N ILE A 31 0.86 7.72 1.75
CA ILE A 31 1.90 7.92 0.75
C ILE A 31 1.50 6.97 -0.36
N ASN A 32 1.31 7.53 -1.56
CA ASN A 32 0.85 6.74 -2.67
C ASN A 32 1.91 5.67 -2.95
N TRP A 33 1.67 4.46 -2.45
CA TRP A 33 2.65 3.38 -2.47
C TRP A 33 3.03 3.02 -3.91
N LEU A 34 2.09 3.19 -4.85
CA LEU A 34 2.35 3.03 -6.28
C LEU A 34 3.37 4.06 -6.78
N GLN A 35 3.32 5.30 -6.30
CA GLN A 35 4.36 6.30 -6.60
C GLN A 35 5.71 5.93 -5.99
N GLN A 36 5.76 5.22 -4.86
CA GLN A 36 7.03 4.79 -4.26
C GLN A 36 7.72 3.67 -5.06
N ILE A 37 6.94 2.77 -5.69
CA ILE A 37 7.48 1.63 -6.43
C ILE A 37 7.56 1.87 -7.94
N SER A 38 6.93 2.93 -8.45
CA SER A 38 6.96 3.24 -9.88
C SER A 38 8.38 3.54 -10.34
N GLY A 39 8.88 2.74 -11.29
CA GLY A 39 10.24 2.86 -11.79
C GLY A 39 11.32 2.22 -10.93
N SER A 40 10.97 1.48 -9.87
CA SER A 40 11.95 0.75 -9.04
C SER A 40 12.72 -0.34 -9.82
N PHE A 41 12.14 -0.82 -10.92
CA PHE A 41 12.75 -1.79 -11.83
C PHE A 41 13.30 -1.13 -13.11
N LYS A 42 13.32 0.20 -13.17
CA LYS A 42 13.86 0.91 -14.33
C LYS A 42 15.36 0.62 -14.42
N ASP A 43 15.81 0.23 -15.62
CA ASP A 43 17.20 -0.08 -15.93
C ASP A 43 17.75 -1.32 -15.19
N GLU A 44 16.88 -2.17 -14.62
CA GLU A 44 17.27 -3.43 -13.97
C GLU A 44 17.50 -4.54 -15.02
N PRO A 45 18.74 -5.01 -15.23
CA PRO A 45 19.04 -5.97 -16.32
C PRO A 45 18.31 -7.31 -16.16
N ALA A 46 18.16 -7.81 -14.93
CA ALA A 46 17.43 -9.05 -14.65
C ALA A 46 15.94 -8.94 -15.03
N PHE A 47 15.37 -7.72 -14.99
CA PHE A 47 13.97 -7.50 -15.38
C PHE A 47 13.78 -7.61 -16.91
N GLU A 48 14.76 -7.17 -17.70
CA GLU A 48 14.74 -7.32 -19.16
C GLU A 48 14.80 -8.80 -19.58
N GLU A 49 15.60 -9.61 -18.88
CA GLU A 49 15.67 -11.07 -19.12
C GLU A 49 14.31 -11.73 -18.87
N ILE A 50 13.64 -11.39 -17.77
CA ILE A 50 12.31 -11.90 -17.43
C ILE A 50 11.25 -11.42 -18.45
N LEU A 51 11.36 -10.17 -18.93
CA LEU A 51 10.47 -9.66 -19.97
C LEU A 51 10.62 -10.44 -21.28
N ALA A 52 11.86 -10.70 -21.71
CA ALA A 52 12.15 -11.49 -22.90
C ALA A 52 11.60 -12.92 -22.75
N LEU A 53 11.83 -13.54 -21.59
CA LEU A 53 11.29 -14.86 -21.23
C LEU A 53 9.76 -14.89 -21.36
N GLY A 54 9.07 -13.94 -20.73
CA GLY A 54 7.62 -13.85 -20.77
C GLY A 54 7.07 -13.58 -22.19
N GLN A 55 7.80 -12.84 -23.03
CA GLN A 55 7.44 -12.64 -24.43
C GLN A 55 7.56 -13.93 -25.24
N ALA A 56 8.64 -14.69 -25.07
CA ALA A 56 8.86 -15.97 -25.73
C ALA A 56 7.73 -16.96 -25.40
N ILE A 57 7.36 -17.08 -24.12
CA ILE A 57 6.24 -17.91 -23.66
C ILE A 57 4.92 -17.50 -24.34
N ARG A 58 4.59 -16.21 -24.39
CA ARG A 58 3.35 -15.72 -25.04
C ARG A 58 3.32 -15.95 -26.55
N ARG A 59 4.49 -16.04 -27.19
CA ARG A 59 4.61 -16.36 -28.62
C ARG A 59 4.58 -17.87 -28.89
N GLY A 60 4.52 -18.70 -27.85
CA GLY A 60 4.51 -20.15 -27.97
C GLY A 60 5.89 -20.75 -28.25
N ASP A 61 6.96 -20.08 -27.82
CA ASP A 61 8.31 -20.65 -27.88
C ASP A 61 8.50 -21.69 -26.77
N GLU A 62 8.33 -22.96 -27.13
CA GLU A 62 8.46 -24.10 -26.22
C GLU A 62 9.92 -24.37 -25.79
N SER A 63 10.91 -23.82 -26.50
CA SER A 63 12.33 -24.02 -26.14
C SER A 63 12.70 -23.33 -24.83
N VAL A 64 11.92 -22.33 -24.43
CA VAL A 64 12.09 -21.55 -23.21
C VAL A 64 11.40 -22.21 -22.00
N LEU A 65 10.63 -23.28 -22.23
CA LEU A 65 9.91 -24.02 -21.19
C LEU A 65 10.70 -25.21 -20.65
N ASP A 66 11.98 -25.36 -21.01
CA ASP A 66 12.81 -26.47 -20.52
C ASP A 66 12.93 -26.42 -18.98
N PRO A 67 12.37 -27.40 -18.24
CA PRO A 67 12.32 -27.38 -16.79
C PRO A 67 13.67 -27.70 -16.10
N SER A 68 14.75 -27.83 -16.87
CA SER A 68 16.08 -28.23 -16.37
C SER A 68 16.82 -27.15 -15.55
N GLU A 69 16.35 -25.89 -15.55
CA GLU A 69 16.97 -24.78 -14.79
C GLU A 69 16.24 -24.38 -13.49
N ILE A 70 15.12 -25.03 -13.15
CA ILE A 70 14.44 -24.81 -11.86
C ILE A 70 14.93 -25.86 -10.87
N GLN A 71 16.17 -25.72 -10.37
CA GLN A 71 16.72 -26.54 -9.28
C GLN A 71 17.36 -25.70 -8.19
#